data_AF-A0A935VWP2-F1
#
_entry.id   AF-A0A935VWP2-F1
#
_cell.length_a   1.000
_cell.length_b   1.000
_cell.length_c   1.000
_cell.angle_alpha   90.00
_cell.angle_beta   90.00
_cell.angle_gamma   90.00
#
_symmetry.space_group_name_H-M   'P 1'
#
loop_
_entity.id
_entity.type
_entity.pdbx_description
1 polymer ?
#
loop_
_entity_poly.entity_id
_entity_poly.type
_entity_poly.pdbx_seq_one_letter_code
_entity_poly.pdbx_strand_id
1 'polypeptide(L)'
;MKDEDSFISRLFHLYKLHGSLNWEDNDGRIQINDTPAKPLMIFPRESKYENSYDQPFFEMMARFQQSIRPDSTVLVCIGYSFNDKHVNVAINEALDQNPGFQLIIVNLNINPENTLLFALHRTSKVFRKSDDY
;
A
#
# COMPACT_ATOMS: atom_id res chain seq x y z
N MET A 1 -30.67 1.30 -5.55
CA MET A 1 -30.29 2.64 -5.10
C MET A 1 -29.83 2.47 -3.66
N LYS A 2 -28.55 2.17 -3.45
CA LYS A 2 -27.97 2.08 -2.11
C LYS A 2 -27.37 3.45 -1.84
N ASP A 3 -27.77 4.05 -0.72
CA ASP A 3 -27.34 5.37 -0.27
C ASP A 3 -25.83 5.52 -0.44
N GLU A 4 -25.44 6.53 -1.22
CA GLU A 4 -24.07 7.01 -1.28
C GLU A 4 -23.71 7.51 0.13
N ASP A 5 -22.63 6.95 0.68
CA ASP A 5 -22.06 7.32 1.96
C ASP A 5 -22.03 8.85 2.11
N SER A 6 -22.53 9.36 3.25
CA SER A 6 -22.48 10.79 3.54
C SER A 6 -21.02 11.24 3.60
N PHE A 7 -20.51 11.85 2.53
CA PHE A 7 -19.12 12.27 2.46
C PHE A 7 -18.87 13.40 3.46
N ILE A 8 -18.15 13.08 4.53
CA ILE A 8 -17.53 14.09 5.39
C ILE A 8 -16.37 14.70 4.60
N SER A 9 -16.44 16.01 4.32
CA SER A 9 -15.35 16.70 3.64
C SER A 9 -14.07 16.59 4.49
N ARG A 10 -12.91 16.41 3.83
CA ARG A 10 -11.58 16.29 4.47
C ARG A 10 -11.36 15.01 5.29
N LEU A 11 -12.06 13.93 4.96
CA LEU A 11 -11.75 12.60 5.51
C LEU A 11 -10.60 11.95 4.73
N PHE A 12 -9.63 11.41 5.46
CA PHE A 12 -8.56 10.58 4.91
C PHE A 12 -8.61 9.19 5.53
N HIS A 13 -8.54 8.16 4.69
CA HIS A 13 -8.40 6.79 5.15
C HIS A 13 -6.91 6.43 5.23
N LEU A 14 -6.46 6.00 6.41
CA LEU A 14 -5.09 5.50 6.62
C LEU A 14 -5.11 3.99 6.77
N TYR A 15 -4.64 3.28 5.76
CA TYR A 15 -4.49 1.82 5.79
C TYR A 15 -3.06 1.43 6.15
N LYS A 16 -2.90 0.66 7.23
CA LYS A 16 -1.60 0.18 7.71
C LYS A 16 -1.39 -1.28 7.31
N LEU A 17 -0.95 -1.51 6.06
CA LEU A 17 -0.81 -2.85 5.48
C LEU A 17 0.08 -3.80 6.30
N HIS A 18 1.08 -3.26 7.01
CA HIS A 18 1.98 -4.03 7.87
C HIS A 18 1.72 -3.83 9.36
N GLY A 19 0.59 -3.23 9.74
CA GLY A 19 0.22 -2.97 11.12
C GLY A 19 0.93 -1.78 11.73
N SER A 20 1.05 -1.80 13.05
CA SER A 20 1.57 -0.68 13.83
C SER A 20 2.33 -1.18 15.05
N LEU A 21 3.34 -0.41 15.47
CA LEU A 21 4.10 -0.71 16.69
C LEU A 21 3.26 -0.61 17.95
N ASN A 22 2.15 0.14 17.89
CA ASN A 22 1.22 0.37 18.99
C ASN A 22 -0.09 -0.43 18.85
N TRP A 23 -0.15 -1.39 17.92
CA TRP A 23 -1.30 -2.29 17.84
C TRP A 23 -1.05 -3.52 18.69
N GLU A 24 -2.07 -4.00 19.37
CA GLU A 24 -2.05 -5.23 20.16
C GLU A 24 -3.35 -6.00 19.92
N ASP A 25 -3.23 -7.32 19.78
CA ASP A 25 -4.39 -8.20 19.72
C ASP A 25 -4.79 -8.60 21.15
N ASN A 26 -6.03 -8.27 21.50
CA ASN A 26 -6.66 -8.66 22.76
C ASN A 26 -7.91 -9.48 22.44
N ASP A 27 -7.77 -10.80 22.46
CA ASP A 27 -8.83 -11.77 22.18
C ASP A 27 -9.58 -11.52 20.85
N GLY A 28 -8.83 -11.26 19.77
CA GLY A 28 -9.35 -11.00 18.43
C GLY A 28 -9.79 -9.55 18.21
N ARG A 29 -9.57 -8.66 19.19
CA ARG A 29 -9.83 -7.22 19.07
C ARG A 29 -8.53 -6.46 19.00
N ILE A 30 -8.34 -5.76 17.89
CA ILE A 30 -7.16 -4.91 17.69
C ILE A 30 -7.35 -3.61 18.47
N GLN A 31 -6.44 -3.35 19.40
CA GLN A 31 -6.43 -2.15 20.23
C GLN A 31 -5.17 -1.32 19.99
N ILE A 32 -5.27 -0.01 20.19
CA ILE A 32 -4.13 0.89 20.19
C ILE A 32 -3.66 1.06 21.63
N ASN A 33 -2.43 0.64 21.91
CA ASN A 33 -1.81 0.70 23.22
C ASN A 33 -0.43 1.38 23.08
N ASP A 34 -0.14 2.38 23.90
CA ASP A 34 1.14 3.12 23.85
C ASP A 34 2.33 2.24 24.27
N THR A 35 2.07 1.20 25.06
CA THR A 35 3.07 0.24 25.54
C THR A 35 2.55 -1.19 25.37
N PRO A 36 2.42 -1.69 24.13
CA PRO A 36 1.92 -3.03 23.89
C PRO A 36 2.98 -4.06 24.31
N ALA A 37 2.55 -5.11 24.98
CA ALA A 37 3.42 -6.23 25.35
C ALA A 37 3.84 -7.01 24.10
N LYS A 38 2.95 -7.14 23.11
CA LYS A 38 3.22 -7.80 21.83
C LYS A 38 2.68 -6.98 20.65
N PRO A 39 3.53 -6.14 20.02
CA PRO A 39 3.14 -5.39 18.83
C PRO A 39 2.61 -6.27 17.70
N LEU A 40 1.44 -5.91 17.17
CA LEU A 40 0.80 -6.56 16.04
C LEU A 40 1.26 -5.88 14.73
N MET A 41 2.30 -6.44 14.14
CA MET A 41 2.86 -5.97 12.87
C MET A 41 3.47 -7.10 12.04
N ILE A 42 3.49 -6.90 10.72
CA ILE A 42 4.22 -7.76 9.78
C ILE A 42 5.63 -7.20 9.64
N PHE A 43 6.62 -8.03 9.96
CA PHE A 43 8.03 -7.68 9.78
C PHE A 43 8.48 -8.04 8.36
N PRO A 44 9.39 -7.26 7.74
CA PRO A 44 9.96 -7.56 6.44
C PRO A 44 10.93 -8.76 6.55
N ARG A 45 10.39 -9.97 6.64
CA ARG A 45 11.12 -11.25 6.65
C ARG A 45 10.36 -12.29 5.85
N GLU A 46 11.08 -13.06 5.03
CA GLU A 46 10.51 -14.08 4.13
C GLU A 46 9.74 -15.20 4.84
N SER A 47 9.89 -15.40 6.15
CA SER A 47 9.19 -16.49 6.86
C SER A 47 7.80 -16.11 7.39
N LYS A 48 7.32 -14.89 7.13
CA LYS A 48 6.06 -14.38 7.72
C LYS A 48 4.91 -14.16 6.72
N TYR A 49 5.03 -14.70 5.50
CA TYR A 49 4.00 -14.61 4.45
C TYR A 49 2.61 -15.16 4.85
N GLU A 50 2.52 -16.06 5.84
CA GLU A 50 1.22 -16.54 6.31
C GLU A 50 0.44 -15.46 7.09
N ASN A 51 1.14 -14.57 7.82
CA ASN A 51 0.48 -13.56 8.67
C ASN A 51 -0.23 -12.46 7.86
N SER A 52 0.09 -12.28 6.57
CA SER A 52 -0.64 -11.32 5.73
C SER A 52 -2.06 -11.78 5.38
N TYR A 53 -2.37 -13.06 5.56
CA TYR A 53 -3.72 -13.60 5.40
C TYR A 53 -4.57 -13.53 6.67
N ASP A 54 -3.95 -13.19 7.81
CA ASP A 54 -4.64 -13.01 9.07
C ASP A 54 -5.25 -11.62 9.18
N GLN A 55 -6.27 -11.51 10.04
CA GLN A 55 -6.82 -10.22 10.44
C GLN A 55 -5.80 -9.46 11.31
N PRO A 56 -5.67 -8.14 11.16
CA PRO A 56 -6.43 -7.23 10.28
C PRO A 56 -5.80 -7.02 8.88
N PHE A 57 -4.66 -7.65 8.59
CA PHE A 57 -3.85 -7.35 7.41
C PHE A 57 -4.55 -7.69 6.10
N PHE A 58 -5.29 -8.81 6.09
CA PHE A 58 -6.12 -9.19 4.95
C PHE A 58 -7.13 -8.10 4.58
N GLU A 59 -7.85 -7.55 5.57
CA GLU A 59 -8.78 -6.46 5.32
C GLU A 59 -8.06 -5.20 4.82
N MET A 60 -6.92 -4.84 5.43
CA MET A 60 -6.15 -3.66 5.01
C MET A 60 -5.70 -3.77 3.55
N MET A 61 -5.25 -4.94 3.10
CA MET A 61 -4.89 -5.19 1.71
C MET A 61 -6.11 -5.13 0.78
N ALA A 62 -7.24 -5.71 1.18
CA ALA A 62 -8.48 -5.64 0.42
C ALA A 62 -8.96 -4.18 0.24
N ARG A 63 -8.86 -3.36 1.29
CA ARG A 63 -9.18 -1.92 1.22
C ARG A 63 -8.23 -1.16 0.31
N PHE A 64 -6.93 -1.46 0.37
CA PHE A 64 -5.95 -0.88 -0.56
C PHE A 64 -6.30 -1.22 -2.02
N GLN A 65 -6.52 -2.49 -2.32
CA GLN A 65 -6.95 -2.93 -3.66
C GLN A 65 -8.24 -2.24 -4.10
N GLN A 66 -9.22 -2.10 -3.21
CA GLN A 66 -10.47 -1.39 -3.51
C GLN A 66 -10.22 0.09 -3.81
N SER A 67 -9.29 0.74 -3.10
CA SER A 67 -9.00 2.16 -3.25
C SER A 67 -8.28 2.53 -4.56
N ILE A 68 -7.56 1.58 -5.17
CA ILE A 68 -6.82 1.80 -6.42
C ILE A 68 -7.56 1.36 -7.69
N ARG A 69 -8.72 0.71 -7.53
CA ARG A 69 -9.57 0.24 -8.64
C ARG A 69 -10.37 1.32 -9.39
N PRO A 70 -10.88 2.41 -8.75
CA PRO A 70 -11.73 3.38 -9.45
C PRO A 70 -11.06 3.97 -10.69
N ASP A 71 -11.87 4.30 -11.69
CA ASP A 71 -11.40 4.97 -12.91
C ASP A 71 -10.68 6.28 -12.58
N SER A 72 -9.62 6.59 -13.34
CA SER A 72 -8.85 7.83 -13.17
C SER A 72 -8.22 8.01 -11.77
N THR A 73 -7.72 6.93 -11.17
CA THR A 73 -6.97 6.99 -9.90
C THR A 73 -5.50 7.33 -10.12
N VAL A 74 -4.94 8.16 -9.24
CA VAL A 74 -3.50 8.43 -9.17
C VAL A 74 -2.92 7.78 -7.91
N LEU A 75 -1.97 6.86 -8.08
CA LEU A 75 -1.19 6.29 -6.98
C LEU A 75 0.19 6.97 -6.93
N VAL A 76 0.53 7.53 -5.76
CA VAL A 76 1.85 8.11 -5.50
C VAL A 76 2.63 7.22 -4.53
N CYS A 77 3.66 6.55 -5.02
CA CYS A 77 4.56 5.73 -4.23
C CYS A 77 5.78 6.53 -3.79
N ILE A 78 5.93 6.76 -2.49
CA ILE A 78 7.06 7.53 -1.92
C ILE A 78 7.92 6.61 -1.04
N GLY A 79 9.21 6.51 -1.33
CA GLY A 79 10.15 5.72 -0.52
C GLY A 79 9.90 4.21 -0.53
N TYR A 80 9.06 3.72 -1.44
CA TYR A 80 8.74 2.30 -1.59
C TYR A 80 9.78 1.60 -2.49
N SER A 81 10.32 0.48 -2.02
CA SER A 81 11.39 -0.27 -2.71
C SER A 81 10.87 -1.27 -3.74
N PHE A 82 9.56 -1.51 -3.78
CA PHE A 82 8.93 -2.56 -4.58
C PHE A 82 9.38 -3.98 -4.22
N ASN A 83 9.77 -4.23 -2.97
CA ASN A 83 10.14 -5.57 -2.51
C ASN A 83 8.96 -6.37 -1.93
N ASP A 84 7.76 -5.79 -1.86
CA ASP A 84 6.55 -6.50 -1.41
C ASP A 84 5.74 -7.01 -2.60
N LYS A 85 5.69 -8.35 -2.73
CA LYS A 85 5.02 -9.01 -3.86
C LYS A 85 3.51 -8.76 -3.89
N HIS A 86 2.82 -8.72 -2.75
CA HIS A 86 1.36 -8.58 -2.72
C HIS A 86 0.92 -7.17 -3.08
N VAL A 87 1.62 -6.16 -2.54
CA VAL A 87 1.40 -4.76 -2.93
C VAL A 87 1.70 -4.58 -4.42
N ASN A 88 2.81 -5.14 -4.90
CA ASN A 88 3.18 -5.05 -6.32
C ASN A 88 2.16 -5.70 -7.25
N VAL A 89 1.62 -6.87 -6.89
CA VAL A 89 0.56 -7.54 -7.67
C VAL A 89 -0.66 -6.64 -7.78
N ALA A 90 -1.12 -6.05 -6.68
CA ALA A 90 -2.26 -5.13 -6.69
C ALA A 90 -2.01 -3.89 -7.58
N ILE A 91 -0.80 -3.31 -7.52
CA ILE A 91 -0.42 -2.15 -8.36
C ILE A 91 -0.38 -2.55 -9.84
N ASN A 92 0.21 -3.70 -10.17
CA ASN A 92 0.29 -4.19 -11.56
C ASN A 92 -1.10 -4.49 -12.11
N GLU A 93 -1.97 -5.16 -11.34
CA GLU A 93 -3.36 -5.40 -11.76
C GLU A 93 -4.11 -4.10 -12.05
N ALA A 94 -3.92 -3.06 -11.23
CA ALA A 94 -4.52 -1.75 -11.47
C ALA A 94 -3.99 -1.09 -12.76
N LEU A 95 -2.68 -1.19 -13.02
CA LEU A 95 -2.06 -0.68 -14.26
C LEU A 95 -2.57 -1.41 -15.51
N ASP A 96 -2.71 -2.74 -15.43
CA ASP A 96 -3.15 -3.58 -16.56
C ASP A 96 -4.64 -3.39 -16.88
N GLN A 97 -5.48 -3.22 -15.86
CA GLN A 97 -6.94 -3.19 -16.00
C GLN A 97 -7.53 -1.80 -16.22
N ASN A 98 -6.85 -0.75 -15.77
CA ASN A 98 -7.36 0.63 -15.80
C ASN A 98 -6.43 1.54 -16.61
N PRO A 99 -6.76 1.83 -17.89
CA PRO A 99 -5.98 2.74 -18.74
C PRO A 99 -5.86 4.16 -18.20
N GLY A 100 -6.77 4.57 -17.30
CA GLY A 100 -6.76 5.88 -16.63
C GLY A 100 -5.93 5.90 -15.34
N PHE A 101 -5.42 4.76 -14.87
CA PHE A 101 -4.60 4.67 -13.67
C PHE A 101 -3.23 5.30 -13.91
N GLN A 102 -2.85 6.23 -13.04
CA GLN A 102 -1.54 6.88 -13.10
C GLN A 102 -0.70 6.46 -11.90
N LEU A 103 0.54 6.05 -12.16
CA LEU A 103 1.50 5.70 -11.13
C LEU A 103 2.63 6.73 -11.09
N ILE A 104 2.84 7.34 -9.93
CA ILE A 104 3.95 8.27 -9.68
C ILE A 104 4.88 7.63 -8.66
N ILE A 105 6.16 7.49 -9.00
CA ILE A 105 7.17 6.89 -8.13
C ILE A 105 8.19 7.96 -7.74
N VAL A 106 8.36 8.17 -6.44
CA VAL A 106 9.30 9.13 -5.85
C VAL A 106 10.20 8.39 -4.86
N ASN A 107 11.44 8.14 -5.24
CA ASN A 107 12.37 7.44 -4.36
C ASN A 107 13.82 7.90 -4.63
N LEU A 108 14.60 8.02 -3.55
CA LEU A 108 15.97 8.52 -3.57
C LEU A 108 16.93 7.50 -4.22
N ASN A 109 16.75 6.22 -3.91
CA ASN A 109 17.61 5.12 -4.36
C ASN A 109 16.76 4.06 -5.05
N ILE A 110 16.22 4.39 -6.22
CA ILE A 110 15.49 3.42 -7.03
C ILE A 110 16.50 2.44 -7.62
N ASN A 111 16.43 1.16 -7.23
CA ASN A 111 16.99 0.10 -8.04
C ASN A 111 16.17 0.02 -9.34
N PRO A 112 16.77 0.31 -10.51
CA PRO A 112 16.04 0.27 -11.77
C PRO A 112 15.37 -1.08 -11.97
N GLU A 113 16.04 -2.19 -11.64
CA GLU A 113 15.54 -3.56 -11.86
C GLU A 113 14.17 -3.79 -11.22
N ASN A 114 13.97 -3.29 -9.99
CA ASN A 114 12.70 -3.42 -9.25
C ASN A 114 11.59 -2.53 -9.80
N THR A 115 11.95 -1.52 -10.60
CA THR A 115 11.02 -0.51 -11.14
C THR A 115 10.79 -0.68 -12.64
N LEU A 116 11.64 -1.46 -13.33
CA LEU A 116 11.58 -1.65 -14.79
C LEU A 116 10.18 -2.03 -15.26
N LEU A 117 9.53 -2.98 -14.58
CA LEU A 117 8.18 -3.42 -14.94
C LEU A 117 7.15 -2.27 -14.89
N PHE A 118 7.24 -1.44 -13.86
CA PHE A 118 6.36 -0.29 -13.68
C PHE A 118 6.68 0.84 -14.66
N ALA A 119 7.96 1.06 -14.95
CA ALA A 119 8.43 2.11 -15.86
C ALA A 119 8.08 1.87 -17.33
N LEU A 120 7.81 0.62 -17.72
CA LEU A 120 7.35 0.28 -19.07
C LEU A 120 5.90 0.72 -19.36
N HIS A 121 5.12 0.99 -18.32
CA HIS A 121 3.76 1.47 -18.48
C HIS A 121 3.74 2.95 -18.85
N ARG A 122 3.04 3.31 -19.94
CA ARG A 122 2.98 4.70 -20.44
C ARG A 122 2.41 5.69 -19.43
N THR A 123 1.60 5.22 -18.48
CA THR A 123 0.96 6.04 -17.44
C THR A 123 1.79 6.14 -16.16
N SER A 124 2.95 5.50 -16.11
CA SER A 124 3.90 5.59 -15.00
C SER A 124 4.90 6.72 -15.20
N LYS A 125 5.16 7.49 -14.13
CA LYS A 125 6.21 8.50 -14.09
C LYS A 125 7.13 8.26 -12.90
N VAL A 126 8.43 8.17 -13.18
CA VAL A 126 9.46 7.95 -12.17
C VAL A 126 10.25 9.23 -11.95
N PHE A 127 10.29 9.71 -10.71
CA PHE A 127 11.05 10.87 -10.28
C PHE A 127 12.21 10.41 -9.39
N ARG A 128 13.43 10.70 -9.82
CA ARG A 128 14.66 10.49 -9.05
C ARG A 128 15.24 11.86 -8.71
N LYS A 129 15.83 12.00 -7.52
CA LYS A 129 16.65 13.18 -7.20
C LYS A 129 17.82 13.22 -8.19
N SER A 130 18.05 14.34 -8.90
CA SER A 130 19.29 14.49 -9.67
C SER A 130 20.45 14.51 -8.68
N ASP A 131 21.56 13.90 -9.03
CA ASP A 131 22.77 13.82 -8.19
C ASP A 131 23.47 15.19 -8.04
N ASP A 132 22.75 16.31 -8.22
CA ASP A 132 23.25 17.66 -8.02
C ASP A 132 22.96 18.12 -6.60
N TYR A 133 23.89 17.83 -5.68
CA TYR A 133 24.33 18.69 -4.57
C TYR A 133 25.52 18.04 -3.85
#